data_AF-A0AAD7MCU6-F1
#
_entry.id   AF-A0AAD7MCU6-F1
#
_cell.length_a   1.000
_cell.length_b   1.000
_cell.length_c   1.000
_cell.angle_alpha   90.00
_cell.angle_beta   90.00
_cell.angle_gamma   90.00
#
_symmetry.space_group_name_H-M   'P 1'
#
loop_
_entity.id
_entity.type
_entity.pdbx_description
1 polymer ?
#
loop_
_entity_poly.entity_id
_entity_poly.type
_entity_poly.pdbx_seq_one_letter_code
_entity_poly.pdbx_strand_id
1 'polypeptide(L)'
;MAPALNSFQQRLLARTERAPGSRKHARTTSDASDFPAQVTPSSPLAGVSASVPATRNTTNTVQNFAKKQKLRGDQLTQVDTFLGDAPTVRKGKLFCLLLAMQNELGNIVTAAPPFAVSAELKVNIQNYAHAVLLSPKLANYRGDLPVQHVMSILWKHRFDLPPGIENNPAELAKIQTVIQEAFTQCRSTIKKKLFASVRVWRTNEKGEKVVVNLPADKHQNLFALAQALVDGTKCRITNVLCGRIALMRECYMANSSTSFWTDVDAALVTMRETAGGNDELRDDLFEDLIADDKEKHGAVDIIYQTTNDVQQEVDDLIDATTADAVSTPAPSTPGPSHSARDSGSPAPPEEPAGESEQPASSIE
;
A
#
# COMPACT_ATOMS: atom_id res chain seq x y z
N MET A 1 -6.69 10.83 31.35
CA MET A 1 -7.49 9.66 31.79
C MET A 1 -7.23 8.54 30.80
N ALA A 2 -6.63 7.43 31.22
CA ALA A 2 -6.49 6.27 30.34
C ALA A 2 -7.90 5.68 30.09
N PRO A 3 -8.29 5.36 28.84
CA PRO A 3 -9.54 4.68 28.59
C PRO A 3 -9.53 3.36 29.35
N ALA A 4 -10.62 3.06 30.07
CA ALA A 4 -10.76 1.78 30.76
C ALA A 4 -10.55 0.66 29.75
N LEU A 5 -9.59 -0.23 30.02
CA LEU A 5 -9.36 -1.43 29.21
C LEU A 5 -10.69 -2.16 29.07
N ASN A 6 -11.10 -2.41 27.83
CA ASN A 6 -12.37 -3.10 27.61
C ASN A 6 -12.28 -4.53 28.19
N SER A 7 -13.41 -5.15 28.50
CA SER A 7 -13.47 -6.49 29.09
C SER A 7 -12.77 -7.56 28.24
N PHE A 8 -12.54 -7.28 26.97
CA PHE A 8 -11.74 -8.10 26.08
C PHE A 8 -10.24 -8.00 26.37
N GLN A 9 -9.67 -6.80 26.47
CA GLN A 9 -8.27 -6.61 26.84
C GLN A 9 -7.96 -7.19 28.21
N GLN A 10 -8.90 -7.09 29.16
CA GLN A 10 -8.76 -7.74 30.47
C GLN A 10 -8.73 -9.27 30.36
N ARG A 11 -9.55 -9.87 29.49
CA ARG A 11 -9.50 -11.32 29.21
C ARG A 11 -8.21 -11.72 28.52
N LEU A 12 -7.73 -10.93 27.57
CA LEU A 12 -6.47 -11.16 26.89
C LEU A 12 -5.31 -11.15 27.90
N LEU A 13 -5.24 -10.12 28.76
CA LEU A 13 -4.24 -10.04 29.83
C LEU A 13 -4.37 -11.20 30.82
N ALA A 14 -5.59 -11.56 31.24
CA ALA A 14 -5.81 -12.69 32.17
C ALA A 14 -5.38 -14.05 31.60
N ARG A 15 -5.36 -14.23 30.27
CA ARG A 15 -4.83 -15.44 29.61
C ARG A 15 -3.32 -15.53 29.73
N THR A 16 -2.63 -14.41 29.62
CA THR A 16 -1.15 -14.35 29.71
C THR A 16 -0.64 -14.74 31.09
N GLU A 17 -1.39 -14.39 32.15
CA GLU A 17 -1.04 -14.74 33.52
C GLU A 17 -1.19 -16.24 33.81
N ARG A 18 -1.92 -16.99 32.98
CA ARG A 18 -2.11 -18.44 33.14
C ARG A 18 -1.07 -19.32 32.44
N ALA A 19 -0.18 -18.77 31.61
CA ALA A 19 0.83 -19.56 30.91
C ALA A 19 1.96 -19.97 31.89
N PRO A 20 2.12 -21.26 32.23
CA PRO A 20 3.14 -21.71 33.17
C PRO A 20 4.45 -22.08 32.44
N GLY A 21 5.58 -21.66 32.98
CA GLY A 21 6.87 -22.33 32.75
C GLY A 21 7.73 -21.78 31.61
N SER A 22 8.42 -20.68 31.90
CA SER A 22 9.52 -20.11 31.12
C SER A 22 10.61 -21.15 30.79
N ARG A 23 10.68 -21.62 29.53
CA ARG A 23 11.88 -22.25 28.97
C ARG A 23 12.89 -21.16 28.63
N LYS A 24 13.89 -21.01 29.49
CA LYS A 24 15.03 -20.10 29.28
C LYS A 24 15.91 -20.63 28.15
N HIS A 25 15.78 -20.08 26.94
CA HIS A 25 16.82 -20.21 25.91
C HIS A 25 17.83 -19.06 26.07
N ALA A 26 19.05 -19.43 26.48
CA ALA A 26 20.21 -18.55 26.52
C ALA A 26 20.61 -18.18 25.09
N ARG A 27 20.61 -16.88 24.78
CA ARG A 27 21.06 -16.34 23.50
C ARG A 27 22.54 -15.97 23.61
N THR A 28 23.38 -16.73 22.92
CA THR A 28 24.82 -16.52 22.79
C THR A 28 25.07 -15.37 21.81
N THR A 29 25.82 -14.36 22.25
CA THR A 29 26.30 -13.25 21.41
C THR A 29 27.80 -13.43 21.16
N SER A 30 28.17 -13.57 19.89
CA SER A 30 29.54 -13.53 19.34
C SER A 30 29.44 -12.63 18.09
N ASP A 31 30.17 -11.53 17.91
CA ASP A 31 31.63 -11.31 17.82
C ASP A 31 31.82 -10.54 16.48
N ALA A 32 31.96 -9.21 16.51
CA ALA A 32 33.20 -8.45 16.27
C ALA A 32 33.97 -8.79 14.97
N SER A 33 33.93 -7.89 13.99
CA SER A 33 35.00 -7.65 12.98
C SER A 33 34.66 -6.30 12.28
N ASP A 34 35.37 -5.20 12.48
CA ASP A 34 36.74 -4.83 12.07
C ASP A 34 36.85 -4.50 10.56
N PHE A 35 36.79 -3.19 10.24
CA PHE A 35 36.95 -2.62 8.90
C PHE A 35 38.18 -1.70 8.88
N PRO A 36 39.17 -1.92 7.98
CA PRO A 36 40.29 -1.02 7.87
C PRO A 36 39.96 0.17 6.96
N ALA A 37 40.37 1.35 7.41
CA ALA A 37 40.49 2.55 6.62
C ALA A 37 41.66 2.45 5.63
N GLN A 38 41.51 2.97 4.41
CA GLN A 38 42.67 3.35 3.62
C GLN A 38 42.48 4.64 2.82
N VAL A 39 43.59 5.36 2.76
CA VAL A 39 43.84 6.78 2.46
C VAL A 39 44.21 6.96 0.97
N THR A 40 43.78 8.10 0.39
CA THR A 40 44.23 8.99 -0.74
C THR A 40 45.52 8.64 -1.55
N PRO A 41 45.90 9.26 -2.72
CA PRO A 41 45.48 10.56 -3.28
C PRO A 41 45.37 10.67 -4.83
N SER A 42 44.94 11.87 -5.26
CA SER A 42 44.77 12.37 -6.62
C SER A 42 46.09 12.54 -7.41
N SER A 43 46.03 12.35 -8.74
CA SER A 43 47.05 12.80 -9.69
C SER A 43 46.39 13.65 -10.80
N PRO A 44 46.88 14.88 -11.08
CA PRO A 44 46.42 15.67 -12.22
C PRO A 44 47.26 15.35 -13.46
N LEU A 45 46.65 14.70 -14.45
CA LEU A 45 47.28 14.46 -15.75
C LEU A 45 47.01 15.66 -16.67
N ALA A 46 48.02 16.52 -16.85
CA ALA A 46 48.02 17.60 -17.83
C ALA A 46 48.14 17.02 -19.24
N GLY A 47 47.01 16.83 -19.92
CA GLY A 47 46.94 16.36 -21.30
C GLY A 47 47.05 17.50 -22.31
N VAL A 48 48.22 17.63 -22.94
CA VAL A 48 48.43 18.45 -24.14
C VAL A 48 47.58 17.88 -25.28
N SER A 49 46.46 18.52 -25.60
CA SER A 49 45.63 18.18 -26.77
C SER A 49 46.23 18.77 -28.03
N ALA A 50 47.13 18.01 -28.68
CA ALA A 50 47.46 18.25 -30.08
C ALA A 50 46.26 17.81 -30.94
N SER A 51 45.64 18.73 -31.67
CA SER A 51 44.52 18.40 -32.56
C SER A 51 45.03 17.63 -33.78
N VAL A 52 44.96 16.30 -33.72
CA VAL A 52 45.24 15.46 -34.90
C VAL A 52 44.07 15.62 -35.88
N PRO A 53 44.30 16.04 -37.13
CA PRO A 53 43.25 16.12 -38.13
C PRO A 53 42.64 14.73 -38.38
N ALA A 54 41.32 14.67 -38.57
CA ALA A 54 40.62 13.42 -38.83
C ALA A 54 41.23 12.76 -40.08
N THR A 55 41.86 11.60 -39.90
CA THR A 55 42.39 10.82 -41.04
C THR A 55 41.21 10.29 -41.85
N ARG A 56 41.40 10.09 -43.17
CA ARG A 56 40.39 9.52 -44.10
C ARG A 56 39.70 8.26 -43.54
N ASN A 57 40.39 7.49 -42.70
CA ASN A 57 39.86 6.30 -42.05
C ASN A 57 38.73 6.61 -41.05
N THR A 58 38.83 7.71 -40.30
CA THR A 58 37.80 8.12 -39.32
C THR A 58 36.47 8.44 -40.01
N THR A 59 36.49 9.16 -41.12
CA THR A 59 35.28 9.53 -41.87
C THR A 59 34.57 8.31 -42.43
N ASN A 60 35.32 7.37 -43.04
CA ASN A 60 34.76 6.12 -43.55
C ASN A 60 34.17 5.25 -42.43
N THR A 61 34.81 5.20 -41.26
CA THR A 61 34.30 4.47 -40.09
C THR A 61 32.98 5.05 -39.59
N VAL A 62 32.89 6.38 -39.44
CA VAL A 62 31.65 7.05 -38.99
C VAL A 62 30.54 6.90 -40.03
N GLN A 63 30.85 7.00 -41.33
CA GLN A 63 29.89 6.76 -42.41
C GLN A 63 29.34 5.34 -42.42
N ASN A 64 30.22 4.34 -42.26
CA ASN A 64 29.79 2.95 -42.15
C ASN A 64 28.92 2.72 -40.90
N PHE A 65 29.24 3.39 -39.78
CA PHE A 65 28.43 3.34 -38.58
C PHE A 65 27.05 4.00 -38.78
N ALA A 66 27.00 5.19 -39.40
CA ALA A 66 25.77 5.91 -39.71
C ALA A 66 24.84 5.09 -40.63
N LYS A 67 25.39 4.43 -41.65
CA LYS A 67 24.64 3.51 -42.52
C LYS A 67 24.11 2.28 -41.76
N LYS A 68 24.91 1.73 -40.83
CA LYS A 68 24.46 0.63 -39.94
C LYS A 68 23.30 1.05 -39.04
N GLN A 69 23.30 2.30 -38.58
CA GLN A 69 22.19 2.89 -37.80
C GLN A 69 20.99 3.32 -38.67
N LYS A 70 21.04 3.08 -39.98
CA LYS A 70 19.95 3.39 -40.95
C LYS A 70 19.54 4.86 -40.93
N LEU A 71 20.50 5.78 -40.77
CA LEU A 71 20.22 7.20 -40.89
C LEU A 71 19.66 7.54 -42.28
N ARG A 72 18.73 8.48 -42.33
CA ARG A 72 18.14 8.99 -43.57
C ARG A 72 19.15 9.80 -44.39
N GLY A 73 18.88 10.01 -45.67
CA GLY A 73 19.79 10.73 -46.57
C GLY A 73 20.14 12.15 -46.09
N ASP A 74 19.15 12.90 -45.58
CA ASP A 74 19.32 14.23 -44.97
C ASP A 74 20.28 14.19 -43.76
N GLN A 75 20.17 13.15 -42.94
CA GLN A 75 21.00 12.97 -41.74
C GLN A 75 22.45 12.58 -42.10
N LEU A 76 22.65 11.77 -43.15
CA LEU A 76 23.98 11.42 -43.65
C LEU A 76 24.74 12.65 -44.15
N THR A 77 24.06 13.57 -44.86
CA THR A 77 24.65 14.85 -45.27
C THR A 77 25.04 15.71 -44.07
N GLN A 78 24.24 15.71 -43.00
CA GLN A 78 24.61 16.40 -41.76
C GLN A 78 25.84 15.78 -41.08
N VAL A 79 25.98 14.45 -41.09
CA VAL A 79 27.17 13.76 -40.56
C VAL A 79 28.42 14.14 -41.35
N ASP A 80 28.37 14.14 -42.69
CA ASP A 80 29.49 14.57 -43.52
C ASP A 80 29.89 16.02 -43.26
N THR A 81 28.88 16.90 -43.18
CA THR A 81 29.08 18.32 -42.86
C THR A 81 29.74 18.47 -41.49
N PHE A 82 29.26 17.74 -40.48
CA PHE A 82 29.80 17.77 -39.12
C PHE A 82 31.24 17.27 -39.08
N LEU A 83 31.58 16.20 -39.79
CA LEU A 83 32.95 15.67 -39.84
C LEU A 83 33.93 16.61 -40.56
N GLY A 84 33.44 17.43 -41.50
CA GLY A 84 34.21 18.46 -42.17
C GLY A 84 34.51 19.70 -41.30
N ASP A 85 33.75 19.92 -40.23
CA ASP A 85 33.93 21.08 -39.36
C ASP A 85 35.16 20.99 -38.45
N ALA A 86 35.73 22.15 -38.13
CA ALA A 86 36.81 22.28 -37.14
C ALA A 86 36.37 21.69 -35.78
N PRO A 87 37.28 21.09 -34.98
CA PRO A 87 36.94 20.43 -33.72
C PRO A 87 36.14 21.32 -32.74
N THR A 88 36.47 22.61 -32.65
CA THR A 88 35.76 23.57 -31.79
C THR A 88 34.32 23.80 -32.27
N VAL A 89 34.13 23.89 -33.60
CA VAL A 89 32.80 24.04 -34.21
C VAL A 89 31.95 22.79 -33.98
N ARG A 90 32.53 21.59 -34.11
CA ARG A 90 31.87 20.33 -33.77
C ARG A 90 31.37 20.28 -32.33
N LYS A 91 32.21 20.68 -31.36
CA LYS A 91 31.80 20.75 -29.94
C LYS A 91 30.65 21.73 -29.73
N GLY A 92 30.71 22.90 -30.36
CA GLY A 92 29.61 23.88 -30.34
C GLY A 92 28.31 23.32 -30.90
N LYS A 93 28.36 22.66 -32.07
CA LYS A 93 27.20 21.98 -32.69
C LYS A 93 26.62 20.89 -31.80
N LEU A 94 27.45 20.06 -31.17
CA LEU A 94 26.99 19.04 -30.21
C LEU A 94 26.26 19.66 -29.01
N PHE A 95 26.78 20.75 -28.44
CA PHE A 95 26.13 21.45 -27.33
C PHE A 95 24.76 22.03 -27.76
N CYS A 96 24.68 22.67 -28.92
CA CYS A 96 23.41 23.16 -29.46
C CYS A 96 22.40 22.03 -29.71
N LEU A 97 22.83 20.89 -30.25
CA LEU A 97 21.97 19.71 -30.45
C LEU A 97 21.49 19.13 -29.11
N LEU A 98 22.35 19.11 -28.09
CA LEU A 98 21.98 18.67 -26.74
C LEU A 98 20.88 19.58 -26.15
N LEU A 99 21.02 20.91 -26.30
CA LEU A 99 20.01 21.87 -25.87
C LEU A 99 18.71 21.74 -26.68
N ALA A 100 18.80 21.53 -27.99
CA ALA A 100 17.61 21.30 -28.83
C ALA A 100 16.88 20.02 -28.43
N MET A 101 17.61 18.93 -28.16
CA MET A 101 17.04 17.68 -27.65
C MET A 101 16.42 17.87 -26.27
N GLN A 102 17.04 18.68 -25.39
CA GLN A 102 16.45 19.03 -24.09
C GLN A 102 15.15 19.84 -24.25
N ASN A 103 15.07 20.74 -25.22
CA ASN A 103 13.86 21.50 -25.53
C ASN A 103 12.76 20.60 -26.12
N GLU A 104 13.10 19.72 -27.07
CA GLU A 104 12.14 18.76 -27.62
C GLU A 104 11.64 17.78 -26.54
N LEU A 105 12.52 17.31 -25.66
CA LEU A 105 12.13 16.49 -24.52
C LEU A 105 11.20 17.27 -23.58
N GLY A 106 11.51 18.54 -23.31
CA GLY A 106 10.62 19.43 -22.55
C GLY A 106 9.25 19.58 -23.20
N ASN A 107 9.21 19.79 -24.52
CA ASN A 107 7.97 19.91 -25.29
C ASN A 107 7.14 18.62 -25.24
N ILE A 108 7.77 17.45 -25.44
CA ILE A 108 7.12 16.14 -25.34
C ILE A 108 6.52 15.94 -23.94
N VAL A 109 7.26 16.32 -22.89
CA VAL A 109 6.77 16.24 -21.51
C VAL A 109 5.58 17.18 -21.28
N THR A 110 5.59 18.40 -21.83
CA THR A 110 4.47 19.35 -21.68
C THR A 110 3.24 18.99 -22.50
N ALA A 111 3.41 18.28 -23.62
CA ALA A 111 2.31 17.88 -24.49
C ALA A 111 1.64 16.56 -24.05
N ALA A 112 2.26 15.82 -23.14
CA ALA A 112 1.68 14.60 -22.60
C ALA A 112 0.38 14.93 -21.84
N PRO A 113 -0.70 14.15 -22.04
CA PRO A 113 -1.91 14.33 -21.26
C PRO A 113 -1.60 14.13 -19.76
N PRO A 114 -2.25 14.89 -18.86
CA PRO A 114 -2.10 14.68 -17.42
C PRO A 114 -2.35 13.21 -17.08
N PHE A 115 -1.49 12.63 -16.24
CA PHE A 115 -1.67 11.23 -15.88
C PHE A 115 -3.01 11.04 -15.15
N ALA A 116 -3.71 9.98 -15.57
CA ALA A 116 -4.95 9.53 -15.01
C ALA A 116 -4.80 8.04 -14.68
N VAL A 117 -5.21 7.65 -13.49
CA VAL A 117 -5.14 6.26 -13.03
C VAL A 117 -6.08 5.41 -13.90
N SER A 118 -5.51 4.44 -14.63
CA SER A 118 -6.26 3.55 -15.52
C SER A 118 -7.31 2.73 -14.75
N ALA A 119 -8.37 2.31 -15.45
CA ALA A 119 -9.40 1.47 -14.84
C ALA A 119 -8.83 0.12 -14.38
N GLU A 120 -7.89 -0.44 -15.13
CA GLU A 120 -7.20 -1.69 -14.80
C GLU A 120 -6.32 -1.53 -13.54
N LEU A 121 -5.56 -0.44 -13.43
CA LEU A 121 -4.80 -0.10 -12.23
C LEU A 121 -5.71 0.03 -11.00
N LYS A 122 -6.89 0.63 -11.13
CA LYS A 122 -7.87 0.69 -10.03
C LYS A 122 -8.32 -0.69 -9.56
N VAL A 123 -8.60 -1.62 -10.49
CA VAL A 123 -8.98 -3.00 -10.16
C VAL A 123 -7.83 -3.72 -9.44
N ASN A 124 -6.61 -3.57 -9.93
CA ASN A 124 -5.43 -4.15 -9.28
C ASN A 124 -5.22 -3.57 -7.87
N ILE A 125 -5.31 -2.25 -7.70
CA ILE A 125 -5.26 -1.57 -6.40
C ILE A 125 -6.32 -2.12 -5.45
N GLN A 126 -7.57 -2.27 -5.92
CA GLN A 126 -8.66 -2.80 -5.10
C GLN A 126 -8.38 -4.25 -4.64
N ASN A 127 -7.87 -5.10 -5.53
CA ASN A 127 -7.53 -6.49 -5.22
C ASN A 127 -6.40 -6.57 -4.17
N TYR A 128 -5.34 -5.79 -4.33
CA TYR A 128 -4.23 -5.77 -3.37
C TYR A 128 -4.58 -5.07 -2.06
N ALA A 129 -5.40 -4.02 -2.08
CA ALA A 129 -5.92 -3.41 -0.85
C ALA A 129 -6.72 -4.42 -0.03
N HIS A 130 -7.53 -5.26 -0.68
CA HIS A 130 -8.25 -6.33 -0.01
C HIS A 130 -7.29 -7.40 0.54
N ALA A 131 -6.32 -7.86 -0.25
CA ALA A 131 -5.32 -8.84 0.19
C ALA A 131 -4.46 -8.37 1.37
N VAL A 132 -4.05 -7.09 1.36
CA VAL A 132 -3.31 -6.46 2.47
C VAL A 132 -4.16 -6.38 3.73
N LEU A 133 -5.43 -5.98 3.64
CA LEU A 133 -6.33 -5.96 4.82
C LEU A 133 -6.59 -7.36 5.38
N LEU A 134 -6.64 -8.39 4.55
CA LEU A 134 -6.82 -9.77 5.00
C LEU A 134 -5.51 -10.43 5.42
N SER A 135 -4.36 -9.76 5.25
CA SER A 135 -3.08 -10.33 5.68
C SER A 135 -3.02 -10.45 7.20
N PRO A 136 -2.64 -11.63 7.73
CA PRO A 136 -2.43 -11.82 9.16
C PRO A 136 -1.17 -11.12 9.68
N LYS A 137 -0.28 -10.66 8.81
CA LYS A 137 0.97 -9.96 9.17
C LYS A 137 0.78 -8.45 9.33
N LEU A 138 -0.36 -7.90 8.90
CA LEU A 138 -0.63 -6.47 8.95
C LEU A 138 -0.65 -5.92 10.39
N ALA A 139 0.21 -4.96 10.70
CA ALA A 139 0.35 -4.43 12.06
C ALA A 139 -0.85 -3.55 12.49
N ASN A 140 -1.39 -2.75 11.58
CA ASN A 140 -2.52 -1.85 11.78
C ASN A 140 -3.36 -1.74 10.50
N TYR A 141 -4.67 -1.53 10.66
CA TYR A 141 -5.65 -1.33 9.59
C TYR A 141 -5.81 0.14 9.19
N ARG A 142 -5.18 1.05 9.94
CA ARG A 142 -5.22 2.50 9.72
C ARG A 142 -3.81 3.07 9.58
N GLY A 143 -3.76 4.26 8.97
CA GLY A 143 -2.53 5.02 8.78
C GLY A 143 -1.90 4.76 7.42
N ASP A 144 -0.64 5.16 7.30
CA ASP A 144 0.07 5.11 6.02
C ASP A 144 0.70 3.74 5.74
N LEU A 145 0.87 2.89 6.76
CA LEU A 145 1.54 1.60 6.61
C LEU A 145 0.82 0.66 5.60
N PRO A 146 -0.52 0.45 5.65
CA PRO A 146 -1.22 -0.31 4.61
C PRO A 146 -1.06 0.29 3.21
N VAL A 147 -1.06 1.63 3.12
CA VAL A 147 -0.89 2.37 1.86
C VAL A 147 0.51 2.13 1.29
N GLN A 148 1.54 2.16 2.14
CA GLN A 148 2.92 1.85 1.76
C GLN A 148 3.04 0.42 1.25
N HIS A 149 2.40 -0.57 1.90
CA HIS A 149 2.44 -1.96 1.42
C HIS A 149 1.86 -2.12 0.01
N VAL A 150 0.69 -1.53 -0.27
CA VAL A 150 0.11 -1.55 -1.63
C VAL A 150 1.02 -0.80 -2.60
N MET A 151 1.58 0.34 -2.21
CA MET A 151 2.49 1.09 -3.06
C MET A 151 3.76 0.29 -3.41
N SER A 152 4.35 -0.43 -2.44
CA SER A 152 5.48 -1.35 -2.66
C SER A 152 5.14 -2.45 -3.68
N ILE A 153 3.95 -3.03 -3.57
CA ILE A 153 3.44 -4.02 -4.53
C ILE A 153 3.33 -3.39 -5.94
N LEU A 154 2.73 -2.19 -6.05
CA LEU A 154 2.59 -1.51 -7.34
C LEU A 154 3.95 -1.19 -7.99
N TRP A 155 4.95 -0.78 -7.20
CA TRP A 155 6.30 -0.51 -7.71
C TRP A 155 7.01 -1.76 -8.20
N LYS A 156 6.81 -2.89 -7.50
CA LYS A 156 7.37 -4.19 -7.89
C LYS A 156 6.82 -4.66 -9.24
N HIS A 157 5.50 -4.57 -9.44
CA HIS A 157 4.85 -5.09 -10.64
C HIS A 157 4.67 -4.09 -11.79
N ARG A 158 4.81 -2.79 -11.52
CA ARG A 158 4.69 -1.70 -12.52
C ARG A 158 3.38 -1.70 -13.32
N PHE A 159 2.25 -2.07 -12.70
CA PHE A 159 0.94 -2.10 -13.36
C PHE A 159 0.57 -0.73 -13.95
N ASP A 160 0.59 -0.59 -15.27
CA ASP A 160 0.27 0.64 -16.02
C ASP A 160 0.96 1.92 -15.51
N LEU A 161 2.07 1.80 -14.78
CA LEU A 161 2.76 2.96 -14.24
C LEU A 161 3.69 3.55 -15.30
N PRO A 162 3.55 4.85 -15.66
CA PRO A 162 4.46 5.46 -16.61
C PRO A 162 5.89 5.50 -16.04
N PRO A 163 6.92 5.37 -16.90
CA PRO A 163 8.30 5.41 -16.46
C PRO A 163 8.63 6.77 -15.82
N GLY A 164 9.25 6.73 -14.63
CA GLY A 164 9.66 7.93 -13.90
C GLY A 164 8.56 8.64 -13.12
N ILE A 165 7.38 8.02 -12.95
CA ILE A 165 6.29 8.57 -12.12
C ILE A 165 6.72 8.86 -10.67
N GLU A 166 7.74 8.17 -10.18
CA GLU A 166 8.32 8.33 -8.85
C GLU A 166 8.89 9.73 -8.61
N ASN A 167 9.33 10.38 -9.69
CA ASN A 167 9.89 11.73 -9.63
C ASN A 167 8.79 12.80 -9.66
N ASN A 168 7.52 12.42 -9.85
CA ASN A 168 6.39 13.34 -9.92
C ASN A 168 5.48 13.19 -8.69
N PRO A 169 5.68 14.00 -7.64
CA PRO A 169 4.91 13.88 -6.40
C PRO A 169 3.41 14.15 -6.59
N ALA A 170 3.03 14.97 -7.56
CA ALA A 170 1.61 15.25 -7.85
C ALA A 170 0.90 14.01 -8.40
N GLU A 171 1.57 13.23 -9.25
CA GLU A 171 1.00 12.01 -9.81
C GLU A 171 1.02 10.85 -8.82
N LEU A 172 2.05 10.77 -7.97
CA LEU A 172 2.07 9.84 -6.84
C LEU A 172 0.91 10.10 -5.86
N ALA A 173 0.60 11.37 -5.58
CA ALA A 173 -0.52 11.72 -4.71
C ALA A 173 -1.88 11.25 -5.28
N LYS A 174 -2.04 11.25 -6.61
CA LYS A 174 -3.24 10.68 -7.25
C LYS A 174 -3.36 9.18 -7.00
N ILE A 175 -2.27 8.43 -7.16
CA ILE A 175 -2.24 6.97 -6.90
C ILE A 175 -2.53 6.71 -5.42
N GLN A 176 -1.88 7.45 -4.51
CA GLN A 176 -2.09 7.33 -3.08
C GLN A 176 -3.55 7.57 -2.68
N THR A 177 -4.19 8.56 -3.29
CA THR A 177 -5.63 8.86 -3.09
C THR A 177 -6.49 7.65 -3.48
N VAL A 178 -6.24 7.05 -4.65
CA VAL A 178 -6.99 5.86 -5.10
C VAL A 178 -6.77 4.66 -4.16
N ILE A 179 -5.55 4.47 -3.65
CA ILE A 179 -5.26 3.42 -2.67
C ILE A 179 -6.05 3.66 -1.37
N GLN A 180 -6.07 4.90 -0.86
CA GLN A 180 -6.83 5.27 0.35
C GLN A 180 -8.34 5.09 0.18
N GLU A 181 -8.87 5.43 -1.00
CA GLU A 181 -10.27 5.17 -1.37
C GLU A 181 -10.56 3.67 -1.38
N ALA A 182 -9.70 2.85 -1.99
CA ALA A 182 -9.81 1.40 -2.02
C ALA A 182 -9.83 0.79 -0.60
N PHE A 183 -8.91 1.20 0.28
CA PHE A 183 -8.92 0.78 1.69
C PHE A 183 -10.19 1.21 2.42
N THR A 184 -10.73 2.39 2.12
CA THR A 184 -11.99 2.86 2.72
C THR A 184 -13.16 1.99 2.27
N GLN A 185 -13.22 1.63 0.99
CA GLN A 185 -14.23 0.72 0.44
C GLN A 185 -14.11 -0.68 1.03
N CYS A 186 -12.91 -1.28 1.04
CA CYS A 186 -12.67 -2.60 1.62
C CYS A 186 -13.06 -2.65 3.10
N ARG A 187 -12.64 -1.66 3.90
CA ARG A 187 -13.03 -1.55 5.31
C ARG A 187 -14.56 -1.43 5.49
N SER A 188 -15.22 -0.65 4.65
CA SER A 188 -16.69 -0.56 4.65
C SER A 188 -17.34 -1.90 4.35
N THR A 189 -16.84 -2.63 3.36
CA THR A 189 -17.29 -3.99 3.01
C THR A 189 -17.11 -4.96 4.17
N ILE A 190 -15.94 -4.98 4.80
CA ILE A 190 -15.68 -5.82 5.98
C ILE A 190 -16.68 -5.50 7.10
N LYS A 191 -16.87 -4.22 7.47
CA LYS A 191 -17.84 -3.83 8.49
C LYS A 191 -19.27 -4.26 8.15
N LYS A 192 -19.68 -4.20 6.89
CA LYS A 192 -21.01 -4.65 6.44
C LYS A 192 -21.18 -6.16 6.58
N LYS A 193 -20.15 -6.95 6.25
CA LYS A 193 -20.15 -8.42 6.43
C LYS A 193 -20.17 -8.79 7.91
N LEU A 194 -19.39 -8.10 8.75
CA LEU A 194 -19.44 -8.24 10.21
C LEU A 194 -20.84 -7.89 10.74
N PHE A 195 -21.44 -6.78 10.31
CA PHE A 195 -22.80 -6.42 10.68
C PHE A 195 -23.79 -7.54 10.35
N ALA A 196 -23.79 -8.03 9.11
CA ALA A 196 -24.70 -9.08 8.67
C ALA A 196 -24.49 -10.41 9.42
N SER A 197 -23.30 -10.64 9.97
CA SER A 197 -22.99 -11.86 10.72
C SER A 197 -23.61 -11.92 12.13
N VAL A 198 -23.95 -10.77 12.72
CA VAL A 198 -24.42 -10.66 14.11
C VAL A 198 -25.64 -9.76 14.32
N ARG A 199 -26.03 -8.97 13.31
CA ARG A 199 -27.09 -7.95 13.42
C ARG A 199 -27.94 -7.92 12.16
N VAL A 200 -29.17 -7.42 12.32
CA VAL A 200 -30.11 -7.20 11.21
C VAL A 200 -30.86 -5.90 11.41
N TRP A 201 -31.22 -5.25 10.31
CA TRP A 201 -32.17 -4.14 10.31
C TRP A 201 -33.60 -4.68 10.46
N ARG A 202 -34.34 -4.20 11.45
CA ARG A 202 -35.78 -4.48 11.59
C ARG A 202 -36.55 -3.18 11.58
N THR A 203 -37.75 -3.22 11.03
CA THR A 203 -38.69 -2.10 11.11
C THR A 203 -39.51 -2.24 12.38
N ASN A 204 -39.53 -1.21 13.23
CA ASN A 204 -40.38 -1.22 14.42
C ASN A 204 -41.85 -0.95 14.06
N GLU A 205 -42.76 -1.00 15.04
CA GLU A 205 -44.19 -0.73 14.85
C GLU A 205 -44.50 0.66 14.28
N LYS A 206 -43.55 1.60 14.39
CA LYS A 206 -43.65 2.97 13.89
C LYS A 206 -43.12 3.13 12.46
N GLY A 207 -42.65 2.06 11.82
CA GLY A 207 -42.05 2.14 10.47
C GLY A 207 -40.59 2.55 10.45
N GLU A 208 -39.92 2.69 11.59
CA GLU A 208 -38.52 3.12 11.69
C GLU A 208 -37.55 1.93 11.63
N LYS A 209 -36.42 2.09 10.93
CA LYS A 209 -35.37 1.06 10.84
C LYS A 209 -34.50 1.09 12.11
N VAL A 210 -34.55 0.01 12.88
CA VAL A 210 -33.75 -0.21 14.09
C VAL A 210 -32.78 -1.37 13.88
N VAL A 211 -31.56 -1.21 14.37
CA VAL A 211 -30.56 -2.30 14.39
C VAL A 211 -30.84 -3.21 15.58
N VAL A 212 -31.02 -4.50 15.32
CA VAL A 212 -31.25 -5.52 16.37
C VAL A 212 -30.17 -6.58 16.29
N ASN A 213 -29.63 -6.98 17.45
CA ASN A 213 -28.72 -8.12 17.54
C ASN A 213 -29.48 -9.41 17.24
N LEU A 214 -28.87 -10.28 16.44
CA LEU A 214 -29.38 -11.62 16.20
C LEU A 214 -29.19 -12.47 17.47
N PRO A 215 -30.07 -13.43 17.75
CA PRO A 215 -29.80 -14.43 18.77
C PRO A 215 -28.65 -15.34 18.33
N ALA A 216 -27.95 -15.95 19.30
CA ALA A 216 -26.70 -16.66 19.05
C ALA A 216 -26.82 -17.82 18.04
N ASP A 217 -27.97 -18.50 18.02
CA ASP A 217 -28.30 -19.58 17.09
C ASP A 217 -28.50 -19.11 15.64
N LYS A 218 -28.60 -17.79 15.42
CA LYS A 218 -28.74 -17.15 14.10
C LYS A 218 -27.48 -16.40 13.67
N HIS A 219 -26.43 -16.40 14.49
CA HIS A 219 -25.15 -15.84 14.07
C HIS A 219 -24.58 -16.63 12.88
N GLN A 220 -23.93 -15.93 11.95
CA GLN A 220 -23.16 -16.59 10.92
C GLN A 220 -21.93 -17.23 11.57
N ASN A 221 -21.66 -18.51 11.29
CA ASN A 221 -20.44 -19.15 11.81
C ASN A 221 -19.18 -18.50 11.21
N LEU A 222 -18.05 -18.66 11.90
CA LEU A 222 -16.78 -17.99 11.54
C LEU A 222 -16.32 -18.31 10.13
N PHE A 223 -16.43 -19.58 9.71
CA PHE A 223 -15.99 -20.00 8.39
C PHE A 223 -16.83 -19.41 7.27
N ALA A 224 -18.15 -19.39 7.42
CA ALA A 224 -19.05 -18.76 6.46
C ALA A 224 -18.81 -17.25 6.36
N LEU A 225 -18.50 -16.59 7.47
CA LEU A 225 -18.10 -15.19 7.48
C LEU A 225 -16.76 -14.98 6.75
N ALA A 226 -15.77 -15.83 7.02
CA ALA A 226 -14.49 -15.79 6.31
C ALA A 226 -14.67 -16.01 4.80
N GLN A 227 -15.49 -16.98 4.40
CA GLN A 227 -15.84 -17.22 3.00
C GLN A 227 -16.49 -15.99 2.36
N ALA A 228 -17.41 -15.32 3.06
CA ALA A 228 -18.06 -14.11 2.57
C ALA A 228 -17.13 -12.88 2.49
N LEU A 229 -16.00 -12.90 3.22
CA LEU A 229 -14.97 -11.85 3.17
C LEU A 229 -13.94 -12.10 2.06
N VAL A 230 -13.54 -13.35 1.85
CA VAL A 230 -12.60 -13.71 0.76
C VAL A 230 -13.29 -13.84 -0.60
N ASP A 231 -14.63 -13.82 -0.64
CA ASP A 231 -15.39 -13.92 -1.88
C ASP A 231 -14.98 -12.82 -2.88
N GLY A 232 -14.76 -13.23 -4.13
CA GLY A 232 -14.23 -12.35 -5.18
C GLY A 232 -12.76 -11.95 -5.03
N THR A 233 -12.02 -12.52 -4.08
CA THR A 233 -10.57 -12.28 -3.90
C THR A 233 -9.75 -13.51 -4.25
N LYS A 234 -8.42 -13.34 -4.30
CA LYS A 234 -7.48 -14.46 -4.40
C LYS A 234 -7.08 -15.00 -3.01
N CYS A 235 -7.60 -14.46 -1.91
CA CYS A 235 -7.20 -14.88 -0.57
C CYS A 235 -7.74 -16.27 -0.23
N ARG A 236 -6.98 -17.01 0.58
CA ARG A 236 -7.35 -18.35 1.09
C ARG A 236 -7.76 -18.26 2.56
N ILE A 237 -8.68 -19.12 2.99
CA ILE A 237 -9.14 -19.16 4.38
C ILE A 237 -8.14 -19.96 5.22
N THR A 238 -7.23 -19.26 5.89
CA THR A 238 -6.24 -19.85 6.80
C THR A 238 -6.71 -19.78 8.25
N ASN A 239 -6.08 -20.56 9.15
CA ASN A 239 -6.38 -20.50 10.59
C ASN A 239 -6.15 -19.08 11.14
N VAL A 240 -5.01 -18.48 10.80
CA VAL A 240 -4.64 -17.12 11.28
C VAL A 240 -5.60 -16.04 10.74
N LEU A 241 -6.08 -16.17 9.49
CA LEU A 241 -7.11 -15.27 8.96
C LEU A 241 -8.43 -15.40 9.74
N CYS A 242 -8.86 -16.62 10.07
CA CYS A 242 -10.03 -16.83 10.92
C CYS A 242 -9.85 -16.19 12.30
N GLY A 243 -8.68 -16.28 12.92
CA GLY A 243 -8.37 -15.60 14.19
C GLY A 243 -8.47 -14.07 14.08
N ARG A 244 -7.95 -13.49 12.99
CA ARG A 244 -8.11 -12.06 12.70
C ARG A 244 -9.58 -11.65 12.54
N ILE A 245 -10.39 -12.46 11.87
CA ILE A 245 -11.82 -12.20 11.68
C ILE A 245 -12.58 -12.32 13.00
N ALA A 246 -12.26 -13.32 13.83
CA ALA A 246 -12.82 -13.47 15.18
C ALA A 246 -12.52 -12.23 16.02
N LEU A 247 -11.27 -11.74 16.02
CA LEU A 247 -10.89 -10.49 16.68
C LEU A 247 -11.71 -9.30 16.20
N MET A 248 -11.82 -9.12 14.87
CA MET A 248 -12.60 -8.05 14.28
C MET A 248 -14.08 -8.15 14.67
N ARG A 249 -14.65 -9.35 14.71
CA ARG A 249 -16.03 -9.57 15.13
C ARG A 249 -16.24 -9.24 16.61
N GLU A 250 -15.32 -9.64 17.48
CA GLU A 250 -15.38 -9.30 18.90
C GLU A 250 -15.29 -7.79 19.13
N CYS A 251 -14.36 -7.10 18.46
CA CYS A 251 -14.26 -5.64 18.49
C CYS A 251 -15.55 -4.97 17.97
N TYR A 252 -16.16 -5.53 16.92
CA TYR A 252 -17.38 -4.99 16.33
C TYR A 252 -18.58 -5.12 17.27
N MET A 253 -18.68 -6.27 17.97
CA MET A 253 -19.72 -6.53 18.96
C MET A 253 -19.59 -5.60 20.17
N ALA A 254 -18.35 -5.33 20.61
CA ALA A 254 -18.08 -4.36 21.66
C ALA A 254 -18.37 -2.92 21.21
N ASN A 255 -17.99 -2.56 19.98
CA ASN A 255 -18.13 -1.22 19.46
C ASN A 255 -18.24 -1.18 17.92
N SER A 256 -19.45 -0.96 17.41
CA SER A 256 -19.71 -0.86 15.96
C SER A 256 -19.48 0.55 15.38
N SER A 257 -19.06 1.52 16.20
CA SER A 257 -19.01 2.95 15.85
C SER A 257 -17.85 3.30 14.90
N THR A 258 -17.55 4.60 14.79
CA THR A 258 -16.44 5.13 13.99
C THR A 258 -15.06 4.76 14.55
N SER A 259 -14.95 4.44 15.86
CA SER A 259 -13.67 4.02 16.46
C SER A 259 -13.37 2.53 16.30
N PHE A 260 -14.26 1.76 15.67
CA PHE A 260 -14.08 0.31 15.45
C PHE A 260 -12.67 -0.09 15.00
N TRP A 261 -12.13 0.56 13.96
CA TRP A 261 -10.80 0.22 13.44
C TRP A 261 -9.67 0.59 14.41
N THR A 262 -9.84 1.66 15.19
CA THR A 262 -8.89 2.02 16.25
C THR A 262 -8.89 0.98 17.36
N ASP A 263 -10.07 0.43 17.69
CA ASP A 263 -10.20 -0.60 18.72
C ASP A 263 -9.56 -1.93 18.24
N VAL A 264 -9.72 -2.28 16.96
CA VAL A 264 -9.04 -3.44 16.34
C VAL A 264 -7.52 -3.25 16.37
N ASP A 265 -7.02 -2.07 15.97
CA ASP A 265 -5.58 -1.79 15.97
C ASP A 265 -4.99 -1.85 17.39
N ALA A 266 -5.69 -1.29 18.39
CA ALA A 266 -5.28 -1.35 19.78
C ALA A 266 -5.24 -2.80 20.31
N ALA A 267 -6.21 -3.62 19.94
CA ALA A 267 -6.23 -5.03 20.30
C ALA A 267 -5.04 -5.79 19.70
N LEU A 268 -4.72 -5.54 18.43
CA LEU A 268 -3.55 -6.14 17.77
C LEU A 268 -2.22 -5.70 18.40
N VAL A 269 -2.09 -4.44 18.80
CA VAL A 269 -0.93 -3.96 19.56
C VAL A 269 -0.81 -4.74 20.87
N THR A 270 -1.91 -4.85 21.62
CA THR A 270 -1.94 -5.59 22.90
C THR A 270 -1.51 -7.05 22.71
N MET A 271 -1.99 -7.72 21.66
CA MET A 271 -1.58 -9.09 21.33
C MET A 271 -0.08 -9.20 21.00
N ARG A 272 0.50 -8.23 20.28
CA ARG A 272 1.94 -8.24 19.96
C ARG A 272 2.80 -8.01 21.20
N GLU A 273 2.42 -7.05 22.04
CA GLU A 273 3.10 -6.77 23.30
C GLU A 273 3.05 -8.00 24.22
N THR A 274 1.89 -8.64 24.27
CA THR A 274 1.66 -9.89 25.00
C THR A 274 2.57 -11.01 24.51
N ALA A 275 2.66 -11.20 23.20
CA ALA A 275 3.47 -12.25 22.60
C ALA A 275 4.98 -11.97 22.71
N GLY A 276 5.40 -10.73 23.02
CA GLY A 276 6.81 -10.36 23.14
C GLY A 276 7.61 -10.60 21.86
N GLY A 277 6.96 -10.56 20.69
CA GLY A 277 7.55 -10.91 19.40
C GLY A 277 7.68 -12.41 19.12
N ASN A 278 7.14 -13.28 19.97
CA ASN A 278 7.04 -14.72 19.70
C ASN A 278 5.82 -15.01 18.81
N ASP A 279 6.07 -15.41 17.57
CA ASP A 279 5.02 -15.71 16.59
C ASP A 279 4.15 -16.91 17.02
N GLU A 280 4.71 -17.93 17.70
CA GLU A 280 3.94 -19.09 18.19
C GLU A 280 2.90 -18.68 19.23
N LEU A 281 3.30 -17.85 20.21
CA LEU A 281 2.37 -17.33 21.22
C LEU A 281 1.28 -16.45 20.61
N ARG A 282 1.61 -15.69 19.55
CA ARG A 282 0.62 -14.90 18.83
C ARG A 282 -0.40 -15.80 18.13
N ASP A 283 0.05 -16.90 17.54
CA ASP A 283 -0.82 -17.85 16.87
C ASP A 283 -1.71 -18.58 17.89
N ASP A 284 -1.19 -18.97 19.06
CA ASP A 284 -1.97 -19.52 20.18
C ASP A 284 -3.09 -18.56 20.62
N LEU A 285 -2.80 -17.26 20.74
CA LEU A 285 -3.82 -16.26 21.05
C LEU A 285 -4.92 -16.17 19.98
N PHE A 286 -4.57 -16.36 18.70
CA PHE A 286 -5.57 -16.42 17.64
C PHE A 286 -6.40 -17.70 17.70
N GLU A 287 -5.82 -18.85 18.07
CA GLU A 287 -6.57 -20.09 18.28
C GLU A 287 -7.57 -19.95 19.44
N ASP A 288 -7.17 -19.32 20.53
CA ASP A 288 -8.04 -18.99 21.65
C ASP A 288 -9.21 -18.09 21.24
N LEU A 289 -8.97 -17.09 20.39
CA LEU A 289 -10.03 -16.24 19.82
C LEU A 289 -11.00 -17.04 18.96
N ILE A 290 -10.50 -17.97 18.15
CA ILE A 290 -11.34 -18.84 17.33
C ILE A 290 -12.19 -19.76 18.21
N ALA A 291 -11.63 -20.29 19.30
CA ALA A 291 -12.37 -21.13 20.24
C ALA A 291 -13.51 -20.35 20.91
N ASP A 292 -13.23 -19.14 21.43
CA ASP A 292 -14.24 -18.25 22.04
C ASP A 292 -15.35 -17.89 21.05
N ASP A 293 -14.95 -17.63 19.81
CA ASP A 293 -15.84 -17.23 18.75
C ASP A 293 -16.76 -18.38 18.32
N LYS A 294 -16.24 -19.61 18.23
CA LYS A 294 -17.03 -20.84 18.02
C LYS A 294 -18.01 -21.10 19.16
N GLU A 295 -17.62 -20.86 20.40
CA GLU A 295 -18.51 -21.00 21.57
C GLU A 295 -19.69 -20.01 21.50
N LYS A 296 -19.43 -18.76 21.10
CA LYS A 296 -20.44 -17.68 21.05
C LYS A 296 -21.35 -17.72 19.81
N HIS A 297 -20.83 -18.19 18.68
CA HIS A 297 -21.47 -18.04 17.37
C HIS A 297 -21.71 -19.38 16.65
N GLY A 298 -21.44 -20.50 17.32
CA GLY A 298 -21.60 -21.85 16.79
C GLY A 298 -20.33 -22.39 16.14
N ALA A 299 -20.10 -23.69 16.33
CA ALA A 299 -18.98 -24.42 15.74
C ALA A 299 -19.37 -25.06 14.40
N VAL A 300 -18.44 -25.04 13.46
CA VAL A 300 -18.45 -25.84 12.23
C VAL A 300 -17.04 -26.40 12.06
N ASP A 301 -16.93 -27.63 11.57
CA ASP A 301 -15.64 -28.21 11.22
C ASP A 301 -15.03 -27.41 10.06
N ILE A 302 -13.90 -26.74 10.34
CA ILE A 302 -13.24 -25.87 9.39
C ILE A 302 -12.10 -26.63 8.72
N ILE A 303 -12.13 -26.69 7.39
CA ILE A 303 -11.00 -27.14 6.59
C ILE A 303 -10.18 -25.89 6.22
N TYR A 304 -9.12 -25.64 6.97
CA TYR A 304 -8.20 -24.55 6.67
C TYR A 304 -7.40 -24.85 5.40
N GLN A 305 -7.19 -23.81 4.60
CA GLN A 305 -6.40 -23.87 3.38
C GLN A 305 -4.99 -23.33 3.65
N THR A 306 -4.01 -23.80 2.90
CA THR A 306 -2.68 -23.18 2.86
C THR A 306 -2.75 -21.84 2.13
N THR A 307 -1.84 -20.93 2.47
CA THR A 307 -1.66 -19.68 1.71
C THR A 307 -1.36 -20.00 0.25
N ASN A 308 -1.82 -19.14 -0.67
CA ASN A 308 -1.44 -19.23 -2.07
C ASN A 308 -0.31 -18.26 -2.39
N ASP A 309 0.27 -18.40 -3.57
CA ASP A 309 1.42 -17.60 -4.03
C ASP A 309 1.18 -16.09 -3.92
N VAL A 310 -0.04 -15.62 -4.23
CA VAL A 310 -0.40 -14.20 -4.15
C VAL A 310 -0.45 -13.71 -2.70
N GLN A 311 -1.05 -14.47 -1.79
CA GLN A 311 -1.08 -14.08 -0.38
C GLN A 311 0.33 -14.14 0.22
N GLN A 312 1.11 -15.16 -0.13
CA GLN A 312 2.49 -15.29 0.31
C GLN A 312 3.32 -14.09 -0.15
N GLU A 313 3.19 -13.68 -1.42
CA GLU A 313 3.88 -12.50 -1.93
C GLU A 313 3.50 -11.21 -1.19
N VAL A 314 2.21 -11.04 -0.86
CA VAL A 314 1.74 -9.90 -0.07
C VAL A 314 2.35 -9.93 1.33
N ASP A 315 2.33 -11.10 1.97
CA ASP A 315 2.87 -11.27 3.33
C ASP A 315 4.39 -11.03 3.36
N ASP A 316 5.14 -11.55 2.39
CA ASP A 316 6.59 -11.33 2.24
C ASP A 316 6.92 -9.84 2.05
N LEU A 317 6.10 -9.11 1.28
CA LEU A 317 6.27 -7.67 1.06
C LEU A 317 5.90 -6.84 2.29
N ILE A 318 4.91 -7.28 3.07
CA ILE A 318 4.57 -6.66 4.36
C ILE A 318 5.75 -6.79 5.33
N ASP A 319 6.32 -8.00 5.43
CA ASP A 319 7.46 -8.27 6.30
C ASP A 319 8.70 -7.44 5.88
N ALA A 320 9.00 -7.38 4.57
CA ALA A 320 10.09 -6.56 4.05
C ALA A 320 9.91 -5.05 4.35
N THR A 321 8.73 -4.50 4.05
CA THR A 321 8.43 -3.08 4.29
C THR A 321 8.48 -2.74 5.78
N THR A 322 8.05 -3.67 6.64
CA THR A 322 8.07 -3.48 8.10
C THR A 322 9.50 -3.51 8.63
N ALA A 323 10.37 -4.37 8.10
CA ALA A 323 11.78 -4.41 8.47
C ALA A 323 12.54 -3.11 8.10
N ASP A 324 12.22 -2.53 6.94
CA ASP A 324 12.80 -1.25 6.49
C ASP A 324 12.34 -0.08 7.36
N ALA A 325 11.08 -0.08 7.78
CA ALA A 325 10.53 0.94 8.67
C ALA A 325 11.17 0.92 10.07
N VAL A 326 11.58 -0.24 10.56
CA VAL A 326 12.31 -0.38 11.84
C VAL A 326 13.76 0.08 11.70
N SER A 327 14.37 -0.11 10.53
CA SER A 327 15.78 0.22 10.29
C SER A 327 16.03 1.70 9.99
N THR A 328 15.00 2.41 9.53
CA THR A 328 15.10 3.85 9.25
C THR A 328 14.79 4.64 10.52
N PRO A 329 15.78 5.25 11.20
CA PRO A 329 15.51 6.07 12.37
C PRO A 329 14.53 7.18 11.97
N ALA A 330 13.40 7.25 12.67
CA ALA A 330 12.34 8.20 12.37
C ALA A 330 12.97 9.60 12.16
N PRO A 331 12.80 10.24 11.00
CA PRO A 331 13.34 11.55 10.76
C PRO A 331 12.79 12.46 11.85
N SER A 332 13.66 12.97 12.71
CA SER A 332 13.33 13.83 13.84
C SER A 332 12.43 14.94 13.33
N THR A 333 11.12 14.79 13.58
CA THR A 333 10.10 15.64 13.00
C THR A 333 10.37 17.06 13.50
N PRO A 334 10.57 18.06 12.62
CA PRO A 334 10.68 19.44 13.04
C PRO A 334 9.40 19.79 13.81
N GLY A 335 9.54 20.24 15.05
CA GLY A 335 8.41 20.53 15.93
C GLY A 335 7.35 21.40 15.24
N PRO A 336 6.06 21.21 15.54
CA PRO A 336 4.99 21.90 14.85
C PRO A 336 5.14 23.41 15.04
N SER A 337 5.53 24.11 13.97
CA SER A 337 5.47 25.56 13.94
C SER A 337 4.00 25.96 13.89
N HIS A 338 3.45 26.35 15.03
CA HIS A 338 2.15 27.00 15.14
C HIS A 338 2.14 28.27 14.29
N SER A 339 1.69 28.16 13.04
CA SER A 339 1.27 29.31 12.23
C SER A 339 -0.24 29.20 12.04
N ALA A 340 -0.95 29.97 12.87
CA ALA A 340 -2.37 30.19 12.75
C ALA A 340 -2.71 30.74 11.35
N ARG A 341 -3.56 30.03 10.62
CA ARG A 341 -4.30 30.58 9.49
C ARG A 341 -5.79 30.45 9.77
N ASP A 342 -6.29 31.52 10.36
CA ASP A 342 -7.67 31.96 10.30
C ASP A 342 -8.03 32.23 8.82
N SER A 343 -8.97 31.47 8.29
CA SER A 343 -9.63 31.76 7.02
C SER A 343 -11.02 31.17 7.09
N GLY A 344 -11.95 31.98 7.60
CA GLY A 344 -13.38 31.76 7.43
C GLY A 344 -13.74 31.70 5.95
N SER A 345 -14.47 30.65 5.57
CA SER A 345 -15.12 30.54 4.28
C SER A 345 -16.64 30.44 4.53
N PRO A 346 -17.46 31.20 3.80
CA PRO A 346 -18.89 31.34 4.06
C PRO A 346 -19.70 30.14 3.57
N ALA A 347 -20.84 29.90 4.22
CA ALA A 347 -21.80 28.86 3.89
C ALA A 347 -22.40 29.04 2.48
N PRO A 348 -22.64 27.96 1.73
CA PRO A 348 -23.37 28.02 0.46
C PRO A 348 -24.88 28.20 0.70
N PRO A 349 -25.60 28.84 -0.25
CA PRO A 349 -27.03 29.13 -0.12
C PRO A 349 -27.89 27.87 -0.30
N GLU A 350 -28.98 27.82 0.47
CA GLU A 350 -30.07 26.84 0.34
C GLU A 350 -30.74 26.91 -1.04
N GLU A 351 -30.78 25.78 -1.74
CA GLU A 351 -31.64 25.60 -2.92
C GLU A 351 -33.05 25.13 -2.50
N PRO A 352 -34.11 25.64 -3.17
CA PRO A 352 -35.49 25.37 -2.79
C PRO A 352 -35.99 24.02 -3.31
N ALA A 353 -36.87 23.41 -2.50
CA ALA A 353 -37.67 22.25 -2.86
C ALA A 353 -38.69 22.60 -3.96
N GLY A 354 -38.55 21.99 -5.15
CA GLY A 354 -39.60 21.85 -6.17
C GLY A 354 -40.01 20.38 -6.24
N GLU A 355 -41.22 20.06 -5.80
CA GLU A 355 -42.44 19.90 -6.61
C GLU A 355 -42.55 18.56 -7.34
N SER A 356 -43.50 17.79 -6.82
CA SER A 356 -44.24 16.64 -7.35
C SER A 356 -44.43 16.53 -8.86
N GLU A 357 -44.20 15.33 -9.40
CA GLU A 357 -44.94 14.82 -10.56
C GLU A 357 -45.34 13.34 -10.39
N GLN A 358 -46.50 13.03 -10.97
CA GLN A 358 -47.42 11.91 -10.75
C GLN A 358 -47.02 10.57 -11.41
N PRO A 359 -47.69 9.45 -11.05
CA PRO A 359 -47.42 8.13 -11.60
C PRO A 359 -48.00 7.93 -13.02
N ALA A 360 -47.18 7.36 -13.90
CA ALA A 360 -47.58 6.95 -15.24
C ALA A 360 -48.42 5.65 -15.21
N SER A 361 -49.52 5.72 -15.96
CA SER A 361 -50.54 4.71 -16.18
C SER A 361 -50.08 3.52 -17.02
N SER A 362 -50.71 2.39 -16.75
CA SER A 362 -50.78 1.17 -17.56
C SER A 362 -51.19 1.41 -19.03
N ILE A 363 -50.41 0.83 -19.95
CA ILE A 363 -50.75 0.27 -21.29
C ILE A 363 -49.56 -0.67 -21.57
N GLU A 364 -49.62 -1.97 -21.88
CA GLU A 364 -50.58 -2.87 -22.53
C GLU A 364 -50.39 -4.29 -21.97
#